data_AF-A0A7V8RE67-F1
#
_entry.id   AF-A0A7V8RE67-F1
#
_cell.length_a   1.000
_cell.length_b   1.000
_cell.length_c   1.000
_cell.angle_alpha   90.00
_cell.angle_beta   90.00
_cell.angle_gamma   90.00
#
_symmetry.space_group_name_H-M   'P 1'
#
loop_
_entity.id
_entity.type
_entity.pdbx_description
1 polymer ?
#
loop_
_entity_poly.entity_id
_entity_poly.type
_entity_poly.pdbx_seq_one_letter_code
_entity_poly.pdbx_strand_id
1 'polypeptide(L)'
;MSVTLIEHLPWLCALVATLAALELLRRLRRAQWQLGAAAPDANSVARALDHALAAGRIGNWHYEWSETSLAWSDEVFAIYARDRSLGEPPMSEAILAYHPDDRAKVRRAVRRALDHGEDFDFHARLLNEAGEMRNILVRGTCRHGKDGAITGVLGFIIDLGLTEPPTR
;
A
#
# COMPACT_ATOMS: atom_id res chain seq x y z
N MET A 1 12.21 64.74 -39.55
CA MET A 1 12.56 63.31 -39.50
C MET A 1 12.03 62.67 -38.21
N SER A 2 10.69 62.67 -37.97
CA SER A 2 10.14 62.17 -36.69
C SER A 2 8.84 61.37 -36.81
N VAL A 3 8.34 61.11 -38.03
CA VAL A 3 7.05 60.40 -38.24
C VAL A 3 7.20 58.88 -38.23
N THR A 4 8.36 58.36 -38.64
CA THR A 4 8.62 56.90 -38.75
C THR A 4 8.75 56.18 -37.41
N LEU A 5 9.06 56.88 -36.32
CA LEU A 5 9.25 56.26 -35.00
C LEU A 5 7.90 55.87 -34.35
N ILE A 6 6.83 56.59 -34.66
CA ILE A 6 5.49 56.35 -34.10
C ILE A 6 4.80 55.19 -34.80
N GLU A 7 5.02 55.01 -36.11
CA GLU A 7 4.41 53.92 -36.90
C GLU A 7 4.91 52.52 -36.50
N HIS A 8 6.14 52.42 -35.99
CA HIS A 8 6.73 51.14 -35.55
C HIS A 8 6.54 50.83 -34.06
N LEU A 9 6.07 51.81 -33.27
CA LEU A 9 5.83 51.66 -31.83
C LEU A 9 4.89 50.48 -31.48
N PRO A 10 3.77 50.24 -32.20
CA PRO A 10 2.89 49.11 -31.91
C PRO A 10 3.57 47.75 -32.09
N TRP A 11 4.43 47.63 -33.10
CA TRP A 11 5.18 46.41 -33.39
C TRP A 11 6.26 46.12 -32.34
N LEU A 12 6.91 47.17 -31.84
CA LEU A 12 7.86 47.06 -30.73
C LEU A 12 7.16 46.65 -29.42
N CYS A 13 6.00 47.23 -29.11
CA CYS A 13 5.20 46.83 -27.95
C CYS A 13 4.73 45.36 -28.05
N ALA A 14 4.26 44.95 -29.23
CA ALA A 14 3.84 43.57 -29.48
C ALA A 14 5.01 42.58 -29.34
N LEU A 15 6.20 42.93 -29.85
CA LEU A 15 7.40 42.11 -29.73
C LEU A 15 7.82 41.96 -28.26
N VAL A 16 7.87 43.05 -27.50
CA VAL A 16 8.23 43.02 -26.07
C VAL A 16 7.21 42.20 -25.27
N ALA A 17 5.92 42.35 -25.53
CA ALA A 17 4.87 41.55 -24.88
C ALA A 17 5.00 40.06 -25.19
N THR A 18 5.32 39.72 -26.44
CA THR A 18 5.52 38.32 -26.88
C THR A 18 6.75 37.70 -26.23
N LEU A 19 7.86 38.45 -26.15
CA LEU A 19 9.08 38.02 -25.46
C LEU A 19 8.85 37.84 -23.96
N ALA A 20 8.12 38.74 -23.32
CA ALA A 20 7.75 38.63 -21.91
C ALA A 20 6.85 37.40 -21.65
N ALA A 21 5.87 37.15 -22.52
CA ALA A 21 5.01 35.97 -22.45
C ALA A 21 5.80 34.67 -22.65
N LEU A 22 6.75 34.64 -23.59
CA LEU A 22 7.61 33.48 -23.82
C LEU A 22 8.54 33.21 -22.63
N GLU A 23 9.10 34.25 -22.01
CA GLU A 23 9.93 34.11 -20.82
C GLU A 23 9.11 33.64 -19.61
N LEU A 24 7.89 34.15 -19.44
CA LEU A 24 6.96 33.67 -18.42
C LEU A 24 6.61 32.19 -18.64
N LEU A 25 6.31 31.79 -19.87
CA LEU A 25 6.06 30.37 -20.22
C LEU A 25 7.29 29.49 -19.95
N ARG A 26 8.50 29.97 -20.25
CA ARG A 26 9.75 29.28 -19.92
C ARG A 26 9.97 29.18 -18.41
N ARG A 27 9.62 30.20 -17.63
CA ARG A 27 9.69 30.20 -16.16
C ARG A 27 8.67 29.23 -15.57
N LEU A 28 7.43 29.25 -16.06
CA LEU A 28 6.36 28.34 -15.64
C LEU A 28 6.69 26.89 -15.98
N ARG A 29 7.19 26.60 -17.19
CA ARG A 29 7.67 25.25 -17.55
C ARG A 29 8.83 24.79 -16.68
N ARG A 30 9.79 25.68 -16.37
CA ARG A 30 10.89 25.36 -15.45
C ARG A 30 10.38 25.05 -14.04
N ALA A 31 9.44 25.84 -13.52
CA ALA A 31 8.84 25.62 -12.21
C ALA A 31 8.00 24.31 -12.17
N GLN A 32 7.22 24.03 -13.21
CA GLN A 32 6.49 22.76 -13.35
C GLN A 32 7.43 21.56 -13.45
N TRP A 33 8.53 21.69 -14.20
CA TRP A 33 9.57 20.66 -14.28
C TRP A 33 10.25 20.43 -12.93
N GLN A 34 10.55 21.49 -12.19
CA GLN A 34 11.13 21.39 -10.85
C GLN A 34 10.18 20.73 -9.84
N LEU A 35 8.88 21.06 -9.90
CA LEU A 35 7.88 20.43 -9.05
C LEU A 35 7.65 18.95 -9.39
N GLY A 36 7.63 18.59 -10.69
CA GLY A 36 7.48 17.21 -11.13
C GLY A 36 8.74 16.35 -10.92
N ALA A 37 9.93 16.94 -11.05
CA ALA A 37 11.20 16.24 -10.81
C ALA A 37 11.57 16.12 -9.33
N ALA A 38 11.01 16.98 -8.46
CA ALA A 38 11.22 16.92 -7.01
C ALA A 38 10.20 16.02 -6.29
N ALA A 39 9.06 15.70 -6.91
CA ALA A 39 8.19 14.64 -6.42
C ALA A 39 8.94 13.30 -6.57
N PRO A 40 9.13 12.52 -5.50
CA PRO A 40 9.71 11.19 -5.67
C PRO A 40 8.84 10.41 -6.65
N ASP A 41 9.48 9.77 -7.63
CA ASP A 41 8.78 8.90 -8.56
C ASP A 41 7.99 7.88 -7.74
N ALA A 42 6.66 7.93 -7.81
CA ALA A 42 5.79 7.07 -7.00
C ALA A 42 6.14 5.59 -7.20
N ASN A 43 6.61 5.23 -8.40
CA ASN A 43 7.08 3.90 -8.72
C ASN A 43 8.38 3.55 -7.99
N SER A 44 9.29 4.50 -7.81
CA SER A 44 10.53 4.30 -7.04
C SER A 44 10.26 4.06 -5.55
N VAL A 45 9.29 4.78 -4.97
CA VAL A 45 8.88 4.61 -3.57
C VAL A 45 8.17 3.28 -3.38
N ALA A 46 7.25 2.94 -4.27
CA ALA A 46 6.56 1.64 -4.23
C ALA A 46 7.56 0.48 -4.31
N ARG A 47 8.51 0.53 -5.26
CA ARG A 47 9.53 -0.51 -5.40
C ARG A 47 10.45 -0.62 -4.18
N ALA A 48 10.84 0.51 -3.60
CA ALA A 48 11.67 0.52 -2.38
C ALA A 48 10.90 -0.05 -1.19
N LEU A 49 9.61 0.26 -1.08
CA LEU A 49 8.72 -0.31 -0.06
C LEU A 49 8.58 -1.83 -0.25
N ASP A 50 8.32 -2.30 -1.47
CA ASP A 50 8.21 -3.74 -1.75
C ASP A 50 9.50 -4.49 -1.40
N HIS A 51 10.66 -3.91 -1.73
CA HIS A 51 11.95 -4.47 -1.33
C HIS A 51 12.13 -4.51 0.19
N ALA A 52 11.77 -3.44 0.90
CA ALA A 52 11.88 -3.38 2.35
C ALA A 52 10.94 -4.39 3.04
N LEU A 53 9.70 -4.51 2.55
CA LEU A 53 8.71 -5.45 3.05
C LEU A 53 9.15 -6.90 2.81
N ALA A 54 9.62 -7.23 1.60
CA ALA A 54 10.15 -8.56 1.29
C ALA A 54 11.39 -8.88 2.13
N ALA A 55 12.33 -7.94 2.29
CA ALA A 55 13.51 -8.13 3.13
C ALA A 55 13.16 -8.39 4.61
N GLY A 56 12.08 -7.77 5.09
CA GLY A 56 11.54 -7.99 6.44
C GLY A 56 10.58 -9.18 6.55
N ARG A 57 10.30 -9.90 5.47
CA ARG A 57 9.26 -10.95 5.40
C ARG A 57 7.89 -10.46 5.88
N ILE A 58 7.53 -9.26 5.45
CA ILE A 58 6.32 -8.56 5.83
C ILE A 58 5.35 -8.61 4.65
N GLY A 59 4.30 -9.42 4.78
CA GLY A 59 3.16 -9.40 3.89
C GLY A 59 2.13 -8.37 4.30
N ASN A 60 1.54 -7.67 3.34
CA ASN A 60 0.36 -6.84 3.57
C ASN A 60 -0.88 -7.55 3.03
N TRP A 61 -1.98 -7.38 3.73
CA TRP A 61 -3.28 -7.91 3.33
C TRP A 61 -4.35 -6.89 3.64
N HIS A 62 -5.41 -6.89 2.84
CA HIS A 62 -6.60 -6.12 3.17
C HIS A 62 -7.84 -6.92 2.87
N TYR A 63 -8.86 -6.67 3.66
CA TYR A 63 -10.19 -7.22 3.45
C TYR A 63 -11.18 -6.08 3.35
N GLU A 64 -12.05 -6.13 2.33
CA GLU A 64 -13.10 -5.14 2.10
C GLU A 64 -14.47 -5.80 2.33
N TRP A 65 -15.29 -5.18 3.18
CA TRP A 65 -16.54 -5.76 3.66
C TRP A 65 -17.62 -5.74 2.56
N SER A 66 -17.65 -4.67 1.76
CA SER A 66 -18.65 -4.52 0.69
C SER A 66 -18.53 -5.60 -0.37
N GLU A 67 -17.31 -6.00 -0.68
CA GLU A 67 -16.98 -6.99 -1.72
C GLU A 67 -16.70 -8.37 -1.13
N THR A 68 -16.61 -8.50 0.20
CA THR A 68 -16.17 -9.73 0.88
C THR A 68 -14.84 -10.24 0.30
N SER A 69 -13.99 -9.32 -0.14
CA SER A 69 -12.77 -9.61 -0.89
C SER A 69 -11.56 -9.58 0.03
N LEU A 70 -10.74 -10.61 -0.03
CA LEU A 70 -9.43 -10.68 0.62
C LEU A 70 -8.38 -10.51 -0.45
N ALA A 71 -7.46 -9.57 -0.24
CA ALA A 71 -6.35 -9.33 -1.15
C ALA A 71 -5.03 -9.46 -0.41
N TRP A 72 -4.10 -10.17 -1.04
CA TRP A 72 -2.81 -10.54 -0.47
C TRP A 72 -1.68 -9.94 -1.28
N SER A 73 -0.66 -9.41 -0.61
CA SER A 73 0.60 -9.11 -1.26
C SER A 73 1.34 -10.40 -1.63
N ASP A 74 2.29 -10.27 -2.55
CA ASP A 74 3.21 -11.33 -2.97
C ASP A 74 3.84 -12.06 -1.78
N GLU A 75 4.24 -11.30 -0.76
CA GLU A 75 4.86 -11.82 0.44
C GLU A 75 3.88 -12.64 1.32
N VAL A 76 2.58 -12.34 1.32
CA VAL A 76 1.59 -13.19 2.03
C VAL A 76 1.49 -14.56 1.36
N PHE A 77 1.46 -14.61 0.02
CA PHE A 77 1.53 -15.87 -0.73
C PHE A 77 2.80 -16.65 -0.39
N ALA A 78 3.95 -15.97 -0.31
CA ALA A 78 5.21 -16.58 0.07
C ALA A 78 5.19 -17.17 1.50
N ILE A 79 4.63 -16.43 2.48
CA ILE A 79 4.50 -16.88 3.87
C ILE A 79 3.59 -18.12 3.98
N TYR A 80 2.46 -18.13 3.25
CA TYR A 80 1.56 -19.28 3.17
C TYR A 80 2.08 -20.41 2.28
N ALA A 81 3.20 -20.20 1.57
CA ALA A 81 3.73 -21.10 0.55
C ALA A 81 2.69 -21.50 -0.51
N ARG A 82 1.75 -20.60 -0.80
CA ARG A 82 0.62 -20.83 -1.70
C ARG A 82 0.96 -20.37 -3.12
N ASP A 83 0.54 -21.16 -4.12
CA ASP A 83 0.63 -20.74 -5.52
C ASP A 83 -0.34 -19.58 -5.81
N ARG A 84 0.20 -18.49 -6.34
CA ARG A 84 -0.53 -17.29 -6.75
C ARG A 84 -1.54 -17.55 -7.87
N SER A 85 -1.31 -18.57 -8.68
CA SER A 85 -2.23 -18.95 -9.77
C SER A 85 -3.60 -19.40 -9.23
N LEU A 86 -3.67 -19.85 -7.98
CA LEU A 86 -4.89 -20.25 -7.29
C LEU A 86 -5.68 -19.05 -6.73
N GLY A 87 -5.10 -17.85 -6.74
CA GLY A 87 -5.67 -16.67 -6.09
C GLY A 87 -5.74 -16.78 -4.57
N GLU A 88 -6.33 -15.74 -3.97
CA GLU A 88 -6.55 -15.66 -2.53
C GLU A 88 -7.61 -16.67 -2.07
N PRO A 89 -7.35 -17.44 -1.01
CA PRO A 89 -8.38 -18.28 -0.42
C PRO A 89 -9.41 -17.41 0.32
N PRO A 90 -10.65 -17.90 0.51
CA PRO A 90 -11.58 -17.29 1.45
C PRO A 90 -10.94 -17.11 2.83
N MET A 91 -11.27 -16.02 3.53
CA MET A 91 -10.72 -15.74 4.87
C MET A 91 -10.89 -16.91 5.85
N SER A 92 -12.02 -17.62 5.77
CA SER A 92 -12.29 -18.80 6.60
C SER A 92 -11.30 -19.94 6.35
N GLU A 93 -10.87 -20.15 5.09
CA GLU A 93 -9.87 -21.14 4.69
C GLU A 93 -8.47 -20.70 5.11
N ALA A 94 -8.12 -19.42 4.91
CA ALA A 94 -6.84 -18.87 5.38
C ALA A 94 -6.64 -19.09 6.90
N ILE A 95 -7.69 -18.95 7.70
CA ILE A 95 -7.65 -19.18 9.16
C ILE A 95 -7.34 -20.66 9.50
N LEU A 96 -7.60 -21.62 8.60
CA LEU A 96 -7.31 -23.03 8.86
C LEU A 96 -5.81 -23.35 8.83
N ALA A 97 -4.99 -22.53 8.14
CA ALA A 97 -3.54 -22.68 8.14
C ALA A 97 -2.91 -22.40 9.52
N TYR A 98 -3.60 -21.66 10.39
CA TYR A 98 -3.13 -21.45 11.76
C TYR A 98 -3.16 -22.74 12.56
N HIS A 99 -2.21 -22.90 13.48
CA HIS A 99 -2.15 -24.04 14.39
C HIS A 99 -3.48 -24.21 15.15
N PRO A 100 -3.99 -25.45 15.34
CA PRO A 100 -5.30 -25.69 15.97
C PRO A 100 -5.55 -24.90 17.26
N ASP A 101 -4.57 -24.85 18.17
CA ASP A 101 -4.66 -24.10 19.44
C ASP A 101 -4.79 -22.58 19.25
N ASP A 102 -4.22 -22.04 18.16
CA ASP A 102 -4.21 -20.61 17.88
C ASP A 102 -5.48 -20.17 17.13
N ARG A 103 -6.16 -21.07 16.41
CA ARG A 103 -7.35 -20.76 15.59
C ARG A 103 -8.46 -20.05 16.38
N ALA A 104 -8.70 -20.46 17.64
CA ALA A 104 -9.74 -19.84 18.46
C ALA A 104 -9.42 -18.37 18.78
N LYS A 105 -8.15 -18.07 19.05
CA LYS A 105 -7.66 -16.70 19.29
C LYS A 105 -7.78 -15.85 18.02
N VAL A 106 -7.37 -16.38 16.88
CA VAL A 106 -7.44 -15.72 15.57
C VAL A 106 -8.90 -15.39 15.22
N ARG A 107 -9.80 -16.39 15.29
CA ARG A 107 -11.24 -16.19 14.99
C ARG A 107 -11.88 -15.14 15.87
N ARG A 108 -11.50 -15.09 17.15
CA ARG A 108 -12.01 -14.08 18.09
C ARG A 108 -11.52 -12.67 17.72
N ALA A 109 -10.25 -12.53 17.36
CA ALA A 109 -9.70 -11.24 16.91
C ALA A 109 -10.41 -10.74 15.65
N VAL A 110 -10.52 -11.62 14.64
CA VAL A 110 -11.25 -11.33 13.39
C VAL A 110 -12.71 -10.98 13.66
N ARG A 111 -13.39 -11.72 14.55
CA ARG A 111 -14.78 -11.43 14.90
C ARG A 111 -14.96 -10.06 15.55
N ARG A 112 -14.08 -9.66 16.47
CA ARG A 112 -14.17 -8.32 17.08
C ARG A 112 -13.91 -7.21 16.07
N ALA A 113 -13.00 -7.44 15.12
CA ALA A 113 -12.80 -6.51 14.01
C ALA A 113 -14.08 -6.38 13.15
N LEU A 114 -14.71 -7.51 12.81
CA LEU A 114 -15.96 -7.56 12.03
C LEU A 114 -17.13 -6.90 12.76
N ASP A 115 -17.33 -7.22 14.04
CA ASP A 115 -18.55 -6.87 14.79
C ASP A 115 -18.44 -5.49 15.46
N HIS A 116 -17.22 -5.05 15.79
CA HIS A 116 -16.99 -3.88 16.64
C HIS A 116 -15.97 -2.88 16.06
N GLY A 117 -15.33 -3.19 14.93
CA GLY A 117 -14.33 -2.29 14.33
C GLY A 117 -13.08 -2.18 15.18
N GLU A 118 -12.80 -3.20 15.99
CA GLU A 118 -11.63 -3.22 16.88
C GLU A 118 -10.37 -3.64 16.12
N ASP A 119 -9.34 -2.81 16.21
CA ASP A 119 -7.98 -3.17 15.82
C ASP A 119 -7.50 -4.39 16.62
N PHE A 120 -6.60 -5.16 16.03
CA PHE A 120 -6.06 -6.33 16.69
C PHE A 120 -4.60 -6.58 16.31
N ASP A 121 -3.90 -7.22 17.24
CA ASP A 121 -2.64 -7.88 16.98
C ASP A 121 -2.54 -9.19 17.77
N PHE A 122 -1.82 -10.15 17.19
CA PHE A 122 -1.54 -11.41 17.86
C PHE A 122 -0.32 -12.12 17.28
N HIS A 123 0.39 -12.85 18.14
CA HIS A 123 1.32 -13.89 17.70
C HIS A 123 0.57 -15.20 17.49
N ALA A 124 0.90 -15.94 16.44
CA ALA A 124 0.36 -17.27 16.19
C ALA A 124 1.36 -18.14 15.44
N ARG A 125 1.09 -19.43 15.41
CA ARG A 125 1.79 -20.39 14.56
C ARG A 125 0.99 -20.65 13.30
N LEU A 126 1.66 -20.61 12.15
CA LEU A 126 1.09 -20.87 10.82
C LEU A 126 1.75 -22.11 10.23
N LEU A 127 0.95 -23.11 9.89
CA LEU A 127 1.39 -24.24 9.08
C LEU A 127 1.14 -23.89 7.62
N ASN A 128 2.20 -23.59 6.89
CA ASN A 128 2.10 -23.21 5.47
C ASN A 128 1.87 -24.44 4.57
N GLU A 129 1.56 -24.22 3.29
CA GLU A 129 1.27 -25.29 2.32
C GLU A 129 2.52 -26.16 2.02
N ALA A 130 3.73 -25.67 2.33
CA ALA A 130 4.97 -26.44 2.28
C ALA A 130 5.20 -27.36 3.50
N GLY A 131 4.32 -27.32 4.50
CA GLY A 131 4.40 -28.15 5.71
C GLY A 131 5.32 -27.60 6.80
N GLU A 132 5.73 -26.34 6.71
CA GLU A 132 6.57 -25.67 7.71
C GLU A 132 5.72 -24.93 8.74
N MET A 133 6.08 -25.07 10.01
CA MET A 133 5.47 -24.29 11.10
C MET A 133 6.23 -22.97 11.28
N ARG A 134 5.60 -21.86 10.92
CA ARG A 134 6.14 -20.49 10.99
C ARG A 134 5.56 -19.76 12.20
N ASN A 135 6.39 -19.07 12.96
CA ASN A 135 5.94 -18.09 13.94
C ASN A 135 5.61 -16.79 13.22
N ILE A 136 4.41 -16.27 13.42
CA ILE A 136 3.97 -15.04 12.76
C ILE A 136 3.41 -14.03 13.75
N LEU A 137 3.60 -12.75 13.44
CA LEU A 137 2.87 -11.64 14.04
C LEU A 137 1.87 -11.10 13.02
N VAL A 138 0.61 -11.01 13.40
CA VAL A 138 -0.43 -10.41 12.58
C VAL A 138 -0.95 -9.17 13.26
N ARG A 139 -1.10 -8.09 12.51
CA ARG A 139 -1.77 -6.86 12.94
C ARG A 139 -2.80 -6.44 11.91
N GLY A 140 -3.98 -6.06 12.36
CA GLY A 140 -5.05 -5.51 11.54
C GLY A 140 -5.59 -4.21 12.15
N THR A 141 -5.80 -3.22 11.29
CA THR A 141 -6.42 -1.94 11.63
C THR A 141 -7.73 -1.80 10.86
N CYS A 142 -8.82 -1.59 11.59
CA CYS A 142 -10.16 -1.44 11.03
C CYS A 142 -10.30 -0.07 10.36
N ARG A 143 -10.88 -0.07 9.16
CA ARG A 143 -11.24 1.12 8.39
C ARG A 143 -12.70 1.43 8.61
N HIS A 144 -12.96 2.71 8.85
CA HIS A 144 -14.31 3.23 9.04
C HIS A 144 -14.67 4.17 7.89
N GLY A 145 -15.90 4.06 7.40
CA GLY A 145 -16.52 4.94 6.44
C GLY A 145 -16.89 6.29 7.06
N LYS A 146 -17.35 7.22 6.21
CA LYS A 146 -17.75 8.57 6.64
C LYS A 146 -18.97 8.57 7.57
N ASP A 147 -19.76 7.52 7.51
CA ASP A 147 -20.94 7.24 8.33
C ASP A 147 -20.62 6.47 9.62
N GLY A 148 -19.34 6.15 9.86
CA GLY A 148 -18.90 5.32 10.98
C GLY A 148 -19.07 3.82 10.75
N ALA A 149 -19.54 3.39 9.57
CA ALA A 149 -19.63 1.97 9.23
C ALA A 149 -18.24 1.36 9.06
N ILE A 150 -18.05 0.11 9.48
CA ILE A 150 -16.80 -0.63 9.25
C ILE A 150 -16.75 -1.02 7.77
N THR A 151 -15.74 -0.56 7.05
CA THR A 151 -15.59 -0.80 5.60
C THR A 151 -14.56 -1.89 5.32
N GLY A 152 -13.55 -2.00 6.17
CA GLY A 152 -12.35 -2.76 5.82
C GLY A 152 -11.48 -3.08 7.00
N VAL A 153 -10.49 -3.93 6.76
CA VAL A 153 -9.32 -4.09 7.60
C VAL A 153 -8.12 -4.08 6.70
N LEU A 154 -7.13 -3.26 7.04
CA LEU A 154 -5.81 -3.29 6.46
C LEU A 154 -4.86 -3.87 7.49
N GLY A 155 -4.00 -4.78 7.08
CA GLY A 155 -3.10 -5.43 8.00
C GLY A 155 -1.79 -5.88 7.40
N PHE A 156 -0.93 -6.34 8.30
CA PHE A 156 0.32 -6.99 7.96
C PHE A 156 0.43 -8.33 8.66
N ILE A 157 1.16 -9.24 8.03
CA ILE A 157 1.63 -10.50 8.59
C ILE A 157 3.16 -10.49 8.47
N ILE A 158 3.83 -10.68 9.59
CA ILE A 158 5.30 -10.70 9.66
C ILE A 158 5.71 -12.12 10.02
N ASP A 159 6.56 -12.71 9.17
CA ASP A 159 7.17 -14.00 9.47
C ASP A 159 8.39 -13.82 10.37
N LEU A 160 8.28 -14.34 11.60
CA LEU A 160 9.31 -14.28 12.63
C LEU A 160 10.28 -15.47 12.55
N GLY A 161 10.09 -16.38 11.58
CA GLY A 161 10.92 -17.55 11.34
C GLY A 161 10.26 -18.87 11.73
N LEU A 162 11.04 -19.95 11.70
CA LEU A 162 10.57 -21.28 12.06
C LEU A 162 10.19 -21.35 13.54
N THR A 163 9.16 -22.15 13.83
CA THR A 163 8.81 -22.48 15.20
C THR A 163 9.89 -23.41 15.75
N GLU A 164 10.64 -22.95 16.75
CA GLU A 164 11.56 -23.81 17.49
C GLU A 164 10.77 -24.97 18.12
N PRO A 165 11.31 -26.21 18.10
CA PRO A 165 10.70 -27.29 18.85
C PRO A 165 10.63 -26.89 20.33
N PRO A 166 9.57 -27.27 21.07
CA PRO A 166 9.43 -26.90 22.47
C PRO A 166 10.70 -27.30 23.23
N THR A 167 11.35 -26.32 23.86
CA THR A 167 12.48 -26.55 24.75
C THR A 167 11.99 -27.45 25.88
N ARG A 168 12.53 -28.67 25.95
CA ARG A 168 12.21 -29.64 27.01
C ARG A 168 12.80 -29.21 28.34
#